data_AF-A0A819NBR8-F1
#
_entry.id   AF-A0A819NBR8-F1
#
_cell.length_a   1.000
_cell.length_b   1.000
_cell.length_c   1.000
_cell.angle_alpha   90.00
_cell.angle_beta   90.00
_cell.angle_gamma   90.00
#
_symmetry.space_group_name_H-M   'P 1'
#
loop_
_entity.id
_entity.type
_entity.pdbx_description
1 polymer ?
#
loop_
_entity_poly.entity_id
_entity_poly.type
_entity_poly.pdbx_seq_one_letter_code
_entity_poly.pdbx_strand_id
1 'polypeptide(L)'
;MVLRISIGNKTKDTTKTSSESTKQVTTTTATSTAAHSSSSLRSGEMKIMQNFLLIWFDGNIDKNHKDFQDYFTELRNIVSTFEKFNDVNRCAEYLRRIEFEKVFLIVSGTLNKDILPLVHDMIQIDTIFFLTRDKNRYKQLEKKWSKVQIVSASVNSICKRLNKAVRECDHNVVPVSFVPKRTSMETTFDQFELSFIYSILIKEIILETKEDDTKCMKDLVAYCSQQNISESQLKHFQRKYHRKSPIWWYTYECFLFSMLNKAVCSMDLECMSKLGFFIRNLNRQLEQLHKEQSNAYKKRITVYRGQELNKEEFEDLINMKDGLLTFNNFFRLVQNNM
;
A
#
# COMPACT_ATOMS: atom_id res chain seq x y z
N MET A 1 -6.70 -16.02 -0.63
CA MET A 1 -7.06 -16.63 -1.94
C MET A 1 -5.79 -17.18 -2.58
N VAL A 2 -5.86 -18.27 -3.36
CA VAL A 2 -4.71 -18.85 -4.07
C VAL A 2 -5.02 -18.96 -5.56
N LEU A 3 -4.13 -18.47 -6.42
CA LEU A 3 -4.24 -18.53 -7.88
C LEU A 3 -3.04 -19.27 -8.47
N ARG A 4 -3.23 -20.00 -9.57
CA ARG A 4 -2.12 -20.64 -10.29
C ARG A 4 -1.54 -19.69 -11.35
N ILE A 5 -0.22 -19.59 -11.40
CA ILE A 5 0.49 -18.76 -12.38
C ILE A 5 0.49 -19.46 -13.73
N SER A 6 0.02 -18.77 -14.76
CA SER A 6 0.19 -19.16 -16.16
C SER A 6 0.65 -17.96 -16.96
N ILE A 7 1.82 -18.07 -17.60
CA ILE A 7 2.42 -17.00 -18.40
C ILE A 7 2.09 -17.30 -19.86
N GLY A 8 1.23 -16.46 -20.46
CA GLY A 8 0.87 -16.55 -21.87
C GLY A 8 1.92 -15.88 -22.74
N ASN A 9 2.64 -16.65 -23.55
CA ASN A 9 3.51 -16.09 -24.58
C ASN A 9 2.65 -15.62 -25.77
N LYS A 10 2.52 -14.31 -25.96
CA LYS A 10 2.26 -13.78 -27.31
C LYS A 10 3.59 -13.81 -28.06
N THR A 11 3.91 -14.93 -28.69
CA THR A 11 5.08 -15.05 -29.56
C THR A 11 4.94 -14.10 -30.75
N LYS A 12 5.78 -13.07 -30.79
CA LYS A 12 6.31 -12.57 -32.05
C LYS A 12 7.59 -13.34 -32.31
N ASP A 13 7.58 -14.16 -33.36
CA ASP A 13 8.75 -14.81 -33.91
C ASP A 13 9.87 -13.79 -34.12
N THR A 14 11.00 -13.99 -33.46
CA THR A 14 12.31 -13.61 -33.98
C THR A 14 13.35 -14.51 -33.34
N THR A 15 13.82 -15.46 -34.15
CA THR A 15 14.99 -16.29 -33.92
C THR A 15 16.26 -15.44 -33.86
N LYS A 16 17.10 -15.65 -32.85
CA LYS A 16 18.57 -15.65 -33.00
C LYS A 16 19.29 -16.29 -31.82
N THR A 17 20.41 -16.88 -32.18
CA THR A 17 21.10 -18.03 -31.57
C THR A 17 22.26 -17.62 -30.66
N SER A 18 22.46 -18.42 -29.59
CA SER A 18 23.72 -18.82 -28.91
C SER A 18 24.77 -17.79 -28.48
N SER A 19 25.17 -17.83 -27.19
CA SER A 19 26.35 -18.62 -26.75
C SER A 19 26.62 -18.45 -25.25
N GLU A 20 26.89 -19.58 -24.58
CA GLU A 20 27.32 -19.71 -23.17
C GLU A 20 28.78 -19.29 -22.94
N SER A 21 29.09 -18.84 -21.72
CA SER A 21 30.39 -19.10 -21.09
C SER A 21 30.30 -19.00 -19.56
N THR A 22 30.63 -20.11 -18.90
CA THR A 22 30.77 -20.37 -17.46
C THR A 22 31.98 -19.66 -16.85
N LYS A 23 31.89 -19.18 -15.59
CA LYS A 23 33.04 -19.13 -14.65
C LYS A 23 32.60 -19.09 -13.18
N GLN A 24 33.42 -19.75 -12.36
CA GLN A 24 33.21 -20.18 -10.97
C GLN A 24 33.37 -19.08 -9.90
N VAL A 25 32.56 -19.24 -8.85
CA VAL A 25 32.82 -19.20 -7.39
C VAL A 25 34.11 -18.56 -6.88
N THR A 26 33.97 -17.64 -5.91
CA THR A 26 34.89 -17.55 -4.77
C THR A 26 34.17 -17.07 -3.52
N THR A 27 34.21 -17.92 -2.49
CA THR A 27 33.68 -17.73 -1.14
C THR A 27 34.63 -16.85 -0.32
N THR A 28 34.14 -15.91 0.47
CA THR A 28 34.89 -15.39 1.63
C THR A 28 33.94 -15.07 2.77
N THR A 29 34.12 -15.84 3.84
CA THR A 29 33.49 -15.77 5.15
C THR A 29 34.01 -14.57 5.92
N ALA A 30 33.14 -13.79 6.56
CA ALA A 30 33.52 -12.92 7.67
C ALA A 30 32.37 -12.84 8.70
N THR A 31 32.57 -13.57 9.79
CA THR A 31 31.81 -13.55 11.03
C THR A 31 32.18 -12.30 11.83
N SER A 32 31.21 -11.55 12.36
CA SER A 32 31.41 -10.78 13.59
C SER A 32 30.08 -10.46 14.28
N THR A 33 30.01 -10.94 15.52
CA THR A 33 28.96 -10.85 16.54
C THR A 33 28.97 -9.54 17.33
N ALA A 34 27.84 -9.30 18.02
CA ALA A 34 27.58 -8.44 19.20
C ALA A 34 26.80 -7.15 18.87
N ALA A 35 25.50 -7.02 19.17
CA ALA A 35 24.75 -7.09 20.44
C ALA A 35 24.45 -5.69 21.04
N HIS A 36 23.16 -5.51 21.34
CA HIS A 36 22.51 -4.52 22.21
C HIS A 36 22.46 -3.04 21.81
N SER A 37 21.24 -2.54 21.59
CA SER A 37 20.51 -1.81 22.65
C SER A 37 19.11 -1.39 22.18
N SER A 38 18.13 -2.21 22.54
CA SER A 38 16.71 -1.85 22.56
C SER A 38 16.42 -0.99 23.78
N SER A 39 16.26 0.31 23.60
CA SER A 39 15.69 1.19 24.62
C SER A 39 15.14 2.49 24.01
N SER A 40 13.86 2.48 23.62
CA SER A 40 12.86 3.40 24.20
C SER A 40 11.46 2.96 23.77
N LEU A 41 10.68 2.47 24.73
CA LEU A 41 9.25 2.20 24.61
C LEU A 41 8.52 3.38 25.24
N ARG A 42 7.45 3.83 24.56
CA ARG A 42 6.39 4.75 25.02
C ARG A 42 6.63 6.25 24.79
N SER A 43 6.80 6.63 23.52
CA SER A 43 5.96 7.70 22.97
C SER A 43 4.85 6.99 22.18
N GLY A 44 3.60 7.46 22.21
CA GLY A 44 2.52 6.87 21.44
C GLY A 44 2.85 6.97 19.95
N GLU A 45 3.45 5.93 19.38
CA GLU A 45 3.75 5.87 17.96
C GLU A 45 2.42 5.87 17.22
N MET A 46 2.15 7.00 16.55
CA MET A 46 1.00 7.12 15.67
C MET A 46 1.20 6.13 14.53
N LYS A 47 0.40 5.07 14.50
CA LYS A 47 0.40 4.09 13.43
C LYS A 47 -0.21 4.72 12.19
N ILE A 48 0.48 4.56 11.08
CA ILE A 48 -0.03 4.96 9.77
C ILE A 48 -1.20 4.04 9.43
N MET A 49 -2.42 4.56 9.29
CA MET A 49 -3.62 3.73 9.00
C MET A 49 -3.92 3.57 7.51
N GLN A 50 -3.16 4.22 6.64
CA GLN A 50 -3.34 4.15 5.19
C GLN A 50 -2.21 3.35 4.53
N ASN A 51 -2.46 2.84 3.33
CA ASN A 51 -1.44 2.21 2.46
C ASN A 51 -0.45 3.22 1.88
N PHE A 52 -0.59 4.49 2.25
CA PHE A 52 0.25 5.57 1.76
C PHE A 52 0.49 6.60 2.86
N LEU A 53 1.51 7.41 2.66
CA LEU A 53 1.83 8.56 3.51
C LEU A 53 2.25 9.75 2.64
N LEU A 54 2.05 10.95 3.19
CA LEU A 54 2.42 12.20 2.55
C LEU A 54 3.68 12.74 3.23
N ILE A 55 4.73 12.96 2.43
CA ILE A 55 5.95 13.63 2.88
C ILE A 55 5.99 15.02 2.25
N TRP A 56 6.27 16.04 3.07
CA TRP A 56 6.61 17.36 2.58
C TRP A 56 8.10 17.63 2.80
N PHE A 57 8.83 17.82 1.71
CA PHE A 57 10.20 18.27 1.69
C PHE A 57 10.29 19.73 1.28
N ASP A 58 10.85 20.56 2.17
CA ASP A 58 11.15 21.97 1.87
C ASP A 58 12.33 22.46 2.72
N GLY A 59 13.34 23.01 2.04
CA GLY A 59 14.56 23.50 2.67
C GLY A 59 14.39 24.76 3.51
N ASN A 60 13.29 25.50 3.32
CA ASN A 60 13.04 26.79 3.95
C ASN A 60 11.75 26.81 4.80
N ILE A 61 11.31 25.65 5.35
CA ILE A 61 10.07 25.57 6.13
C ILE A 61 10.12 26.52 7.34
N ASP A 62 9.46 27.67 7.23
CA ASP A 62 9.03 28.44 8.39
C ASP A 62 7.68 27.89 8.86
N LYS A 63 7.71 27.24 10.03
CA LYS A 63 6.53 26.60 10.66
C LYS A 63 5.42 27.59 11.00
N ASN A 64 5.76 28.88 11.10
CA ASN A 64 4.83 29.95 11.49
C ASN A 64 4.24 30.69 10.28
N HIS A 65 4.63 30.35 9.05
CA HIS A 65 4.07 30.99 7.87
C HIS A 65 2.60 30.57 7.68
N LYS A 66 1.70 31.56 7.64
CA LYS A 66 0.24 31.35 7.55
C LYS A 66 -0.14 30.42 6.40
N ASP A 67 0.48 30.59 5.24
CA ASP A 67 0.23 29.74 4.07
C ASP A 67 0.44 28.25 4.38
N PHE A 68 1.46 27.90 5.16
CA PHE A 68 1.76 26.50 5.50
C PHE A 68 0.65 25.87 6.36
N GLN A 69 0.07 26.63 7.28
CA GLN A 69 -1.02 26.13 8.15
C GLN A 69 -2.28 25.81 7.33
N ASP A 70 -2.55 26.61 6.30
CA ASP A 70 -3.67 26.37 5.39
C ASP A 70 -3.45 25.08 4.58
N TYR A 71 -2.24 24.86 4.06
CA TYR A 71 -1.91 23.58 3.41
C TYR A 71 -2.02 22.39 4.37
N PHE A 72 -1.46 22.51 5.58
CA PHE A 72 -1.42 21.41 6.52
C PHE A 72 -2.82 20.94 6.92
N THR A 73 -3.72 21.90 7.20
CA THR A 73 -5.11 21.61 7.58
C THR A 73 -5.86 20.88 6.46
N GLU A 74 -5.74 21.37 5.22
CA GLU A 74 -6.44 20.78 4.07
C GLU A 74 -5.84 19.41 3.67
N LEU A 75 -4.52 19.25 3.72
CA LEU A 75 -3.86 17.99 3.38
C LEU A 75 -4.14 16.90 4.41
N ARG A 76 -4.27 17.25 5.71
CA ARG A 76 -4.68 16.31 6.77
C ARG A 76 -6.08 15.73 6.57
N ASN A 77 -6.97 16.44 5.85
CA ASN A 77 -8.28 15.89 5.51
C ASN A 77 -8.22 14.80 4.43
N ILE A 78 -7.12 14.75 3.67
CA ILE A 78 -6.92 13.79 2.58
C ILE A 78 -6.06 12.62 3.05
N VAL A 79 -4.99 12.90 3.81
CA VAL A 79 -4.00 11.90 4.25
C VAL A 79 -3.85 11.98 5.78
N SER A 80 -4.00 10.82 6.44
CA SER A 80 -3.92 10.73 7.91
C SER A 80 -2.49 10.93 8.41
N THR A 81 -1.49 10.48 7.65
CA THR A 81 -0.07 10.57 8.03
C THR A 81 0.65 11.60 7.16
N PHE A 82 1.27 12.56 7.83
CA PHE A 82 1.96 13.67 7.20
C PHE A 82 3.30 13.91 7.89
N GLU A 83 4.39 13.66 7.17
CA GLU A 83 5.76 13.86 7.64
C GLU A 83 6.44 15.04 6.96
N LYS A 84 7.39 15.67 7.66
CA LYS A 84 8.11 16.84 7.16
C LYS A 84 9.61 16.65 7.22
N PHE A 85 10.29 17.06 6.17
CA PHE A 85 11.75 17.06 6.10
C PHE A 85 12.26 18.38 5.52
N ASN A 86 13.39 18.83 6.05
CA ASN A 86 14.16 19.97 5.57
C ASN A 86 15.60 19.58 5.17
N ASP A 87 15.98 18.32 5.43
CA ASP A 87 17.29 17.76 5.12
C ASP A 87 17.15 16.64 4.08
N VAL A 88 17.94 16.72 3.02
CA VAL A 88 17.88 15.83 1.87
C VAL A 88 18.24 14.39 2.26
N ASN A 89 19.31 14.21 3.04
CA ASN A 89 19.82 12.90 3.40
C ASN A 89 18.85 12.19 4.35
N ARG A 90 18.36 12.89 5.37
CA ARG A 90 17.38 12.37 6.32
C ARG A 90 16.08 11.97 5.62
N CYS A 91 15.62 12.77 4.65
CA CYS A 91 14.44 12.43 3.86
C CYS A 91 14.67 11.16 3.02
N ALA A 92 15.80 11.06 2.32
CA ALA A 92 16.13 9.91 1.50
C ALA A 92 16.33 8.63 2.34
N GLU A 93 16.97 8.73 3.50
CA GLU A 93 17.11 7.60 4.43
C GLU A 93 15.77 7.14 5.00
N TYR A 94 14.88 8.06 5.35
CA TYR A 94 13.54 7.71 5.79
C TYR A 94 12.76 6.99 4.70
N LEU A 95 12.80 7.50 3.46
CA LEU A 95 12.15 6.89 2.30
C LEU A 95 12.61 5.44 2.06
N ARG A 96 13.90 5.16 2.24
CA ARG A 96 14.46 3.81 2.07
C ARG A 96 13.99 2.80 3.11
N ARG A 97 13.53 3.26 4.28
CA ARG A 97 13.05 2.40 5.38
C ARG A 97 11.56 2.08 5.28
N ILE A 98 10.85 2.69 4.32
CA ILE A 98 9.42 2.42 4.11
C ILE A 98 9.31 1.11 3.33
N GLU A 99 8.57 0.15 3.90
CA GLU A 99 8.42 -1.20 3.33
C GLU A 99 7.09 -1.36 2.59
N PHE A 100 5.97 -0.99 3.21
CA PHE A 100 4.64 -1.34 2.72
C PHE A 100 3.87 -0.15 2.14
N GLU A 101 4.20 1.07 2.57
CA GLU A 101 3.45 2.27 2.20
C GLU A 101 3.97 2.89 0.91
N LYS A 102 3.04 3.37 0.09
CA LYS A 102 3.34 4.29 -1.00
C LYS A 102 3.53 5.72 -0.49
N VAL A 103 4.40 6.47 -1.13
CA VAL A 103 4.75 7.82 -0.70
C VAL A 103 4.31 8.81 -1.77
N PHE A 104 3.54 9.79 -1.33
CA PHE A 104 3.32 11.03 -2.05
C PHE A 104 4.32 12.05 -1.51
N LEU A 105 5.25 12.50 -2.35
CA LEU A 105 6.28 13.46 -1.94
C LEU A 105 5.96 14.85 -2.49
N ILE A 106 5.67 15.80 -1.61
CA ILE A 106 5.61 17.22 -1.96
C ILE A 106 7.01 17.80 -1.85
N VAL A 107 7.52 18.39 -2.93
CA VAL A 107 8.80 19.08 -2.97
C VAL A 107 8.54 20.57 -3.21
N SER A 108 9.06 21.42 -2.34
CA SER A 108 9.01 22.87 -2.48
C SER A 108 10.31 23.53 -1.98
N GLY A 109 10.42 24.85 -2.12
CA GLY A 109 11.61 25.59 -1.70
C GLY A 109 12.79 25.48 -2.66
N THR A 110 13.97 25.91 -2.21
CA THR A 110 15.19 26.05 -3.02
C THR A 110 16.01 24.77 -3.14
N LEU A 111 15.89 23.85 -2.18
CA LEU A 111 16.59 22.54 -2.16
C LEU A 111 15.92 21.46 -3.02
N ASN A 112 14.92 21.85 -3.82
CA ASN A 112 14.10 20.95 -4.62
C ASN A 112 14.88 20.23 -5.75
N LYS A 113 16.00 20.79 -6.21
CA LYS A 113 16.81 20.20 -7.28
C LYS A 113 17.70 19.06 -6.81
N ASP A 114 18.06 19.04 -5.53
CA ASP A 114 19.05 18.11 -4.99
C ASP A 114 18.40 16.79 -4.56
N ILE A 115 17.16 16.84 -4.07
CA ILE A 115 16.43 15.65 -3.64
C ILE A 115 15.92 14.80 -4.81
N LEU A 116 15.49 15.42 -5.91
CA LEU A 116 14.84 14.69 -7.01
C LEU A 116 15.74 13.62 -7.65
N PRO A 117 17.03 13.88 -7.98
CA PRO A 117 17.94 12.84 -8.46
C PRO A 117 18.09 11.64 -7.53
N LEU A 118 17.90 11.81 -6.22
CA LEU A 118 18.10 10.76 -5.23
C LEU A 118 16.88 9.88 -5.02
N VAL A 119 15.68 10.37 -5.36
CA VAL A 119 14.42 9.72 -4.96
C VAL A 119 13.49 9.39 -6.13
N HIS A 120 13.73 9.92 -7.34
CA HIS A 120 12.78 9.82 -8.45
C HIS A 120 12.47 8.38 -8.90
N ASP A 121 13.36 7.43 -8.65
CA ASP A 121 13.28 6.03 -9.04
C ASP A 121 12.89 5.11 -7.88
N MET A 122 12.85 5.61 -6.64
CA MET A 122 12.44 4.83 -5.47
C MET A 122 11.04 4.24 -5.66
N ILE A 123 10.90 2.94 -5.44
CA ILE A 123 9.62 2.24 -5.63
C ILE A 123 8.56 2.65 -4.61
N GLN A 124 9.00 3.03 -3.40
CA GLN A 124 8.13 3.53 -2.35
C GLN A 124 7.39 4.78 -2.82
N ILE A 125 7.98 5.60 -3.69
CA ILE A 125 7.36 6.81 -4.20
C ILE A 125 6.39 6.49 -5.33
N ASP A 126 5.13 6.88 -5.15
CA ASP A 126 4.12 6.85 -6.21
C ASP A 126 4.23 8.11 -7.08
N THR A 127 4.05 9.28 -6.46
CA THR A 127 4.05 10.58 -7.16
C THR A 127 4.84 11.62 -6.39
N ILE A 128 5.62 12.42 -7.13
CA ILE A 128 6.34 13.59 -6.62
C ILE A 128 5.63 14.86 -7.10
N PHE A 129 5.01 15.59 -6.18
CA PHE A 129 4.39 16.89 -6.45
C PHE A 129 5.40 18.01 -6.26
N PHE A 130 5.81 18.64 -7.35
CA PHE A 130 6.71 19.78 -7.31
C PHE A 130 5.90 21.08 -7.26
N LEU A 131 5.90 21.77 -6.12
CA LEU A 131 5.18 23.02 -5.94
C LEU A 131 6.01 24.21 -6.42
N THR A 132 5.45 24.97 -7.36
CA THR A 132 6.11 26.17 -7.91
C THR A 132 5.09 27.24 -8.29
N ARG A 133 5.50 28.50 -8.17
CA ARG A 133 4.75 29.64 -8.73
C ARG A 133 4.92 29.74 -10.24
N ASP A 134 6.06 29.28 -10.77
CA ASP A 134 6.37 29.27 -12.20
C ASP A 134 6.42 27.83 -12.72
N LYS A 135 5.32 27.39 -13.33
CA LYS A 135 5.21 26.04 -13.92
C LYS A 135 6.08 25.87 -15.16
N ASN A 136 6.26 26.94 -15.94
CA ASN A 136 6.90 26.87 -17.25
C ASN A 136 8.37 26.56 -17.12
N ARG A 137 9.03 27.17 -16.12
CA ARG A 137 10.44 26.94 -15.82
C ARG A 137 10.79 25.49 -15.52
N TYR A 138 9.87 24.71 -14.95
CA TYR A 138 10.13 23.35 -14.49
C TYR A 138 9.41 22.26 -15.30
N LYS A 139 8.75 22.62 -16.40
CA LYS A 139 8.03 21.67 -17.26
C LYS A 139 8.92 20.58 -17.85
N GLN A 140 10.22 20.83 -17.98
CA GLN A 140 11.18 19.82 -18.43
C GLN A 140 11.37 18.68 -17.42
N LEU A 141 11.10 18.90 -16.13
CA LEU A 141 11.24 17.86 -15.11
C LEU A 141 10.22 16.73 -15.29
N GLU A 142 8.98 17.02 -15.70
CA GLU A 142 7.97 15.98 -16.00
C GLU A 142 8.40 15.09 -17.16
N LYS A 143 9.18 15.64 -18.10
CA LYS A 143 9.74 14.86 -19.22
C LYS A 143 10.93 14.01 -18.78
N LYS A 144 11.72 14.50 -17.83
CA LYS A 144 12.91 13.83 -17.32
C LYS A 144 12.56 12.70 -16.34
N TRP A 145 11.57 12.92 -15.48
CA TRP A 145 11.21 12.03 -14.39
C TRP A 145 9.71 11.74 -14.43
N SER A 146 9.34 10.49 -14.71
CA SER A 146 7.95 10.07 -14.95
C SER A 146 7.03 10.25 -13.74
N LYS A 147 7.57 10.14 -12.52
CA LYS A 147 6.82 10.31 -11.26
C LYS A 147 6.61 11.78 -10.86
N VAL A 148 7.26 12.72 -11.54
CA VAL A 148 7.21 14.15 -11.18
C VAL A 148 6.02 14.83 -11.85
N GLN A 149 5.22 15.51 -11.05
CA GLN A 149 4.11 16.35 -11.49
C GLN A 149 4.31 17.79 -11.01
N ILE A 150 4.30 18.75 -11.94
CA ILE A 150 4.41 20.17 -11.62
C ILE A 150 3.05 20.71 -11.20
N VAL A 151 3.02 21.32 -10.01
CA VAL A 151 1.80 21.83 -9.38
C VAL A 151 1.97 23.31 -9.06
N SER A 152 0.91 24.10 -9.29
CA SER A 152 0.89 25.50 -8.86
C SER A 152 0.97 25.55 -7.34
N ALA A 153 1.76 26.48 -6.81
CA ALA A 153 1.83 26.79 -5.39
C ALA A 153 0.51 27.41 -4.88
N SER A 154 -0.55 26.61 -4.83
CA SER A 154 -1.86 26.92 -4.25
C SER A 154 -2.44 25.66 -3.61
N VAL A 155 -3.05 25.80 -2.43
CA VAL A 155 -3.67 24.70 -1.65
C VAL A 155 -4.64 23.89 -2.50
N ASN A 156 -5.56 24.56 -3.20
CA ASN A 156 -6.57 23.89 -4.03
C ASN A 156 -5.95 23.02 -5.14
N SER A 157 -4.88 23.49 -5.78
CA SER A 157 -4.24 22.73 -6.86
C SER A 157 -3.59 21.45 -6.36
N ILE A 158 -2.90 21.50 -5.22
CA ILE A 158 -2.25 20.33 -4.64
C ILE A 158 -3.28 19.36 -4.07
N CYS A 159 -4.27 19.85 -3.32
CA CYS A 159 -5.33 19.01 -2.77
C CYS A 159 -6.10 18.27 -3.88
N LYS A 160 -6.39 18.93 -5.01
CA LYS A 160 -7.05 18.29 -6.15
C LYS A 160 -6.20 17.18 -6.76
N ARG A 161 -4.90 17.43 -6.98
CA ARG A 161 -4.00 16.43 -7.57
C ARG A 161 -3.73 15.27 -6.62
N LEU A 162 -3.50 15.56 -5.34
CA LEU A 162 -3.30 14.56 -4.32
C LEU A 162 -4.53 13.66 -4.16
N ASN A 163 -5.74 14.22 -4.07
CA ASN A 163 -6.97 13.43 -4.01
C ASN A 163 -7.09 12.46 -5.19
N LYS A 164 -6.75 12.92 -6.40
CA LYS A 164 -6.77 12.06 -7.58
C LYS A 164 -5.75 10.92 -7.46
N ALA A 165 -4.51 11.24 -7.11
CA ALA A 165 -3.43 10.26 -6.99
C ALA A 165 -3.69 9.25 -5.87
N VAL A 166 -4.22 9.70 -4.72
CA VAL A 166 -4.63 8.83 -3.60
C VAL A 166 -5.69 7.83 -4.04
N ARG A 167 -6.73 8.27 -4.76
CA ARG A 167 -7.78 7.38 -5.28
C ARG A 167 -7.22 6.31 -6.21
N GLU A 168 -6.31 6.71 -7.10
CA GLU A 168 -5.65 5.79 -8.04
C GLU A 168 -4.74 4.80 -7.30
N CYS A 169 -3.96 5.27 -6.32
CA CYS A 169 -3.05 4.44 -5.52
C CYS A 169 -3.80 3.44 -4.65
N ASP A 170 -4.81 3.87 -3.89
CA ASP A 170 -5.49 3.01 -2.92
C ASP A 170 -6.15 1.80 -3.62
N HIS A 171 -6.63 1.97 -4.86
CA HIS A 171 -7.19 0.87 -5.64
C HIS A 171 -6.16 -0.13 -6.20
N ASN A 172 -4.89 0.27 -6.32
CA ASN A 172 -3.85 -0.50 -7.00
C ASN A 172 -2.89 -1.22 -6.03
N VAL A 173 -2.72 -0.75 -4.80
CA VAL A 173 -1.81 -1.37 -3.82
C VAL A 173 -2.47 -2.60 -3.17
N VAL A 174 -2.11 -3.78 -3.67
CA VAL A 174 -2.33 -5.05 -2.97
C VAL A 174 -1.01 -5.83 -3.03
N PRO A 175 -0.37 -6.14 -1.89
CA PRO A 175 0.83 -6.96 -1.90
C PRO A 175 0.47 -8.37 -2.35
N VAL A 176 1.40 -8.95 -3.09
CA VAL A 176 1.29 -10.30 -3.65
C VAL A 176 2.40 -11.12 -3.03
N SER A 177 2.06 -12.31 -2.54
CA SER A 177 3.06 -13.26 -2.07
C SER A 177 3.16 -14.40 -3.07
N PHE A 178 4.39 -14.84 -3.34
CA PHE A 178 4.66 -15.89 -4.31
C PHE A 178 5.03 -17.17 -3.56
N VAL A 179 4.40 -18.30 -3.94
CA VAL A 179 4.70 -19.62 -3.38
C VAL A 179 5.31 -20.50 -4.48
N PRO A 180 6.62 -20.81 -4.38
CA PRO A 180 7.29 -21.66 -5.35
C PRO A 180 6.68 -23.06 -5.41
N LYS A 181 6.78 -23.69 -6.58
CA LYS A 181 6.46 -25.11 -6.72
C LYS A 181 7.61 -25.93 -6.11
N ARG A 182 7.44 -26.44 -4.89
CA ARG A 182 8.43 -27.31 -4.24
C ARG A 182 8.64 -28.60 -5.06
N THR A 183 9.88 -28.91 -5.40
CA THR A 183 10.30 -30.21 -5.96
C THR A 183 10.91 -31.16 -4.93
N SER A 184 11.18 -30.70 -3.70
CA SER A 184 11.74 -31.52 -2.61
C SER A 184 11.09 -31.24 -1.26
N MET A 185 11.01 -32.29 -0.42
CA MET A 185 10.49 -32.26 0.95
C MET A 185 11.52 -31.68 1.93
N GLU A 186 11.99 -30.46 1.72
CA GLU A 186 12.79 -29.76 2.74
C GLU A 186 11.87 -29.15 3.79
N THR A 187 12.09 -29.52 5.05
CA THR A 187 11.18 -29.34 6.19
C THR A 187 11.19 -27.94 6.81
N THR A 188 11.89 -26.98 6.20
CA THR A 188 11.86 -25.58 6.63
C THR A 188 10.70 -24.86 5.96
N PHE A 189 9.78 -24.34 6.76
CA PHE A 189 8.78 -23.38 6.28
C PHE A 189 9.48 -22.03 6.11
N ASP A 190 9.51 -21.51 4.89
CA ASP A 190 10.04 -20.16 4.65
C ASP A 190 9.09 -19.12 5.25
N GLN A 191 9.60 -17.90 5.49
CA GLN A 191 8.84 -16.78 6.09
C GLN A 191 7.49 -16.52 5.39
N PHE A 192 7.42 -16.75 4.08
CA PHE A 192 6.19 -16.65 3.28
C PHE A 192 5.13 -17.68 3.67
N GLU A 193 5.52 -18.93 3.88
CA GLU A 193 4.58 -20.00 4.26
C GLU A 193 4.05 -19.81 5.66
N LEU A 194 4.89 -19.32 6.58
CA LEU A 194 4.46 -18.92 7.93
C LEU A 194 3.45 -17.77 7.86
N SER A 195 3.71 -16.74 7.05
CA SER A 195 2.78 -15.60 6.88
C SER A 195 1.41 -16.04 6.35
N PHE A 196 1.38 -17.02 5.44
CA PHE A 196 0.16 -17.58 4.88
C PHE A 196 -0.63 -18.38 5.92
N ILE A 197 0.05 -19.26 6.67
CA ILE A 197 -0.56 -20.04 7.75
C ILE A 197 -1.14 -19.10 8.81
N TYR A 198 -0.39 -18.08 9.23
CA TYR A 198 -0.88 -17.08 10.18
C TYR A 198 -2.11 -16.35 9.65
N SER A 199 -2.12 -15.95 8.38
CA SER A 199 -3.29 -15.29 7.77
C SER A 199 -4.54 -16.16 7.80
N ILE A 200 -4.39 -17.47 7.54
CA ILE A 200 -5.50 -18.43 7.63
C ILE A 200 -6.02 -18.53 9.07
N LEU A 201 -5.11 -18.74 10.03
CA LEU A 201 -5.48 -18.88 11.45
C LEU A 201 -6.18 -17.61 11.97
N ILE A 202 -5.64 -16.43 11.67
CA ILE A 202 -6.23 -15.15 12.08
C ILE A 202 -7.61 -14.98 11.44
N LYS A 203 -7.76 -15.30 10.16
CA LYS A 203 -9.06 -15.29 9.48
C LYS A 203 -10.04 -16.20 10.21
N GLU A 204 -9.68 -17.45 10.49
CA GLU A 204 -10.56 -18.40 11.19
C GLU A 204 -10.97 -17.90 12.57
N ILE A 205 -10.01 -17.41 13.37
CA ILE A 205 -10.28 -16.81 14.67
C ILE A 205 -11.27 -15.65 14.54
N ILE A 206 -11.03 -14.72 13.61
CA ILE A 206 -11.90 -13.56 13.40
C ILE A 206 -13.31 -14.01 13.03
N LEU A 207 -13.47 -15.02 12.17
CA LEU A 207 -14.77 -15.50 11.69
C LEU A 207 -15.57 -16.24 12.77
N GLU A 208 -14.89 -17.00 13.61
CA GLU A 208 -15.51 -17.76 14.72
C GLU A 208 -15.78 -16.91 15.96
N THR A 209 -15.07 -15.78 16.11
CA THR A 209 -15.25 -14.87 17.25
C THR A 209 -16.64 -14.24 17.23
N LYS A 210 -17.41 -14.52 18.29
CA LYS A 210 -18.77 -13.97 18.52
C LYS A 210 -18.68 -12.80 19.48
N GLU A 211 -18.60 -11.60 18.92
CA GLU A 211 -18.62 -10.34 19.67
C GLU A 211 -19.81 -9.48 19.27
N ASP A 212 -20.18 -8.58 20.16
CA ASP A 212 -21.18 -7.54 19.89
C ASP A 212 -20.60 -6.51 18.90
N ASP A 213 -21.12 -6.49 17.68
CA ASP A 213 -20.70 -5.57 16.62
C ASP A 213 -20.81 -4.09 17.01
N THR A 214 -21.76 -3.72 17.88
CA THR A 214 -21.91 -2.34 18.37
C THR A 214 -20.76 -1.97 19.28
N LYS A 215 -20.34 -2.89 20.15
CA LYS A 215 -19.14 -2.71 21.00
C LYS A 215 -17.89 -2.66 20.14
N CYS A 216 -17.69 -3.61 19.23
CA CYS A 216 -16.53 -3.63 18.33
C CYS A 216 -16.43 -2.34 17.51
N MET A 217 -17.56 -1.81 17.01
CA MET A 217 -17.57 -0.55 16.28
C MET A 217 -17.13 0.64 17.15
N LYS A 218 -17.56 0.71 18.42
CA LYS A 218 -17.09 1.74 19.35
C LYS A 218 -15.59 1.62 19.60
N ASP A 219 -15.09 0.40 19.80
CA ASP A 219 -13.68 0.12 20.04
C ASP A 219 -12.82 0.49 18.81
N LEU A 220 -13.29 0.19 17.60
CA LEU A 220 -12.63 0.61 16.36
C LEU A 220 -12.58 2.13 16.26
N VAL A 221 -13.66 2.84 16.57
CA VAL A 221 -13.66 4.31 16.49
C VAL A 221 -12.75 4.92 17.54
N ALA A 222 -12.73 4.39 18.75
CA ALA A 222 -11.80 4.83 19.79
C ALA A 222 -10.34 4.62 19.35
N TYR A 223 -10.04 3.46 18.76
CA TYR A 223 -8.74 3.16 18.17
C TYR A 223 -8.39 4.16 17.05
N CYS A 224 -9.27 4.35 16.07
CA CYS A 224 -9.05 5.27 14.96
C CYS A 224 -8.88 6.74 15.39
N SER A 225 -9.55 7.16 16.46
CA SER A 225 -9.44 8.51 17.01
C SER A 225 -8.03 8.82 17.52
N GLN A 226 -7.26 7.79 17.89
CA GLN A 226 -5.86 7.92 18.29
C GLN A 226 -4.89 7.97 17.10
N GLN A 227 -5.37 7.67 15.88
CA GLN A 227 -4.54 7.39 14.70
C GLN A 227 -4.68 8.42 13.57
N ASN A 228 -4.88 9.71 13.90
CA ASN A 228 -5.03 10.82 12.95
C ASN A 228 -6.16 10.67 11.90
N ILE A 229 -7.15 9.80 12.12
CA ILE A 229 -8.32 9.73 11.24
C ILE A 229 -9.24 10.92 11.55
N SER A 230 -9.71 11.60 10.50
CA SER A 230 -10.59 12.77 10.64
C SER A 230 -11.86 12.45 11.43
N GLU A 231 -12.16 13.28 12.44
CA GLU A 231 -13.36 13.14 13.27
C GLU A 231 -14.65 13.11 12.43
N SER A 232 -14.67 13.86 11.32
CA SER A 232 -15.80 13.90 10.39
C SER A 232 -16.08 12.53 9.74
N GLN A 233 -15.02 11.79 9.36
CA GLN A 233 -15.12 10.45 8.81
C GLN A 233 -15.59 9.44 9.86
N LEU A 234 -15.10 9.56 11.09
CA LEU A 234 -15.50 8.71 12.21
C LEU A 234 -16.98 8.89 12.56
N LYS A 235 -17.45 10.13 12.67
CA LYS A 235 -18.88 10.44 12.89
C LYS A 235 -19.76 9.94 11.75
N HIS A 236 -19.30 10.07 10.50
CA HIS A 236 -20.01 9.56 9.34
C HIS A 236 -20.16 8.04 9.40
N PHE A 237 -19.06 7.34 9.69
CA PHE A 237 -19.02 5.89 9.85
C PHE A 237 -20.00 5.42 10.94
N GLN A 238 -19.85 5.92 12.17
CA GLN A 238 -20.71 5.55 13.30
C GLN A 238 -22.20 5.71 13.01
N ARG A 239 -22.59 6.84 12.42
CA ARG A 239 -24.01 7.16 12.18
C ARG A 239 -24.63 6.34 11.06
N LYS A 240 -23.83 5.97 10.05
CA LYS A 240 -24.36 5.37 8.82
C LYS A 240 -24.02 3.89 8.66
N TYR A 241 -23.18 3.31 9.52
CA TYR A 241 -22.64 1.95 9.32
C TYR A 241 -23.73 0.94 9.02
N HIS A 242 -24.70 0.79 9.93
CA HIS A 242 -25.82 -0.16 9.79
C HIS A 242 -26.84 0.19 8.71
N ARG A 243 -26.77 1.38 8.10
CA ARG A 243 -27.66 1.80 7.00
C ARG A 243 -27.12 1.43 5.62
N LYS A 244 -25.91 0.88 5.58
CA LYS A 244 -25.20 0.49 4.35
C LYS A 244 -24.65 -0.92 4.53
N SER A 245 -24.43 -1.60 3.42
CA SER A 245 -23.88 -2.95 3.48
C SER A 245 -22.36 -2.92 3.71
N PRO A 246 -21.78 -3.98 4.29
CA PRO A 246 -20.32 -4.11 4.44
C PRO A 246 -19.53 -3.88 3.14
N ILE A 247 -20.00 -4.40 2.01
CA ILE A 247 -19.39 -4.20 0.69
C ILE A 247 -19.46 -2.74 0.25
N TRP A 248 -20.55 -2.04 0.57
CA TRP A 248 -20.63 -0.60 0.31
C TRP A 248 -19.52 0.13 1.06
N TRP A 249 -19.29 -0.18 2.34
CA TRP A 249 -18.19 0.40 3.11
C TRP A 249 -16.80 0.01 2.58
N TYR A 250 -16.62 -1.22 2.15
CA TYR A 250 -15.36 -1.69 1.56
C TYR A 250 -15.05 -0.99 0.22
N THR A 251 -16.07 -0.55 -0.52
CA THR A 251 -15.90 0.11 -1.82
C THR A 251 -16.02 1.64 -1.74
N TYR A 252 -16.53 2.17 -0.63
CA TYR A 252 -16.67 3.60 -0.38
C TYR A 252 -15.32 4.24 -0.05
N GLU A 253 -15.12 5.47 -0.52
CA GLU A 253 -13.91 6.25 -0.26
C GLU A 253 -13.86 6.73 1.19
N CYS A 254 -13.36 5.88 2.10
CA CYS A 254 -13.07 6.22 3.49
C CYS A 254 -11.91 5.41 4.04
N PHE A 255 -11.52 5.69 5.28
CA PHE A 255 -10.38 5.05 5.96
C PHE A 255 -10.46 3.51 6.05
N LEU A 256 -11.67 2.91 6.04
CA LEU A 256 -11.83 1.47 6.30
C LEU A 256 -11.11 0.59 5.30
N PHE A 257 -11.19 0.92 4.01
CA PHE A 257 -10.58 0.11 2.96
C PHE A 257 -9.05 0.16 3.08
N SER A 258 -8.47 1.36 3.17
CA SER A 258 -7.02 1.53 3.28
C SER A 258 -6.49 0.89 4.57
N MET A 259 -7.19 1.08 5.69
CA MET A 259 -6.84 0.55 7.00
C MET A 259 -6.91 -0.98 7.04
N LEU A 260 -7.95 -1.58 6.46
CA LEU A 260 -8.07 -3.02 6.37
C LEU A 260 -6.95 -3.63 5.51
N ASN A 261 -6.76 -3.10 4.31
CA ASN A 261 -5.72 -3.64 3.43
C ASN A 261 -4.36 -3.51 4.09
N LYS A 262 -4.04 -2.34 4.65
CA LYS A 262 -2.77 -2.12 5.34
C LYS A 262 -2.55 -3.12 6.48
N ALA A 263 -3.53 -3.27 7.36
CA ALA A 263 -3.41 -4.16 8.52
C ALA A 263 -3.12 -5.60 8.11
N VAL A 264 -3.74 -6.05 7.02
CA VAL A 264 -3.50 -7.38 6.46
C VAL A 264 -2.13 -7.47 5.78
N CYS A 265 -1.70 -6.42 5.07
CA CYS A 265 -0.39 -6.34 4.43
C CYS A 265 0.76 -6.43 5.45
N SER A 266 0.66 -5.68 6.54
CA SER A 266 1.69 -5.55 7.57
C SER A 266 1.53 -6.52 8.73
N MET A 267 0.56 -7.44 8.67
CA MET A 267 0.20 -8.34 9.78
C MET A 267 -0.04 -7.62 11.13
N ASP A 268 -0.67 -6.43 11.10
CA ASP A 268 -0.99 -5.70 12.32
C ASP A 268 -2.17 -6.36 13.04
N LEU A 269 -1.87 -7.34 13.90
CA LEU A 269 -2.87 -8.12 14.64
C LEU A 269 -3.79 -7.26 15.50
N GLU A 270 -3.27 -6.16 16.07
CA GLU A 270 -4.09 -5.23 16.85
C GLU A 270 -5.12 -4.56 15.94
N CYS A 271 -4.68 -3.98 14.83
CA CYS A 271 -5.57 -3.33 13.87
C CYS A 271 -6.57 -4.33 13.25
N MET A 272 -6.11 -5.52 12.87
CA MET A 272 -6.97 -6.59 12.37
C MET A 272 -8.04 -7.01 13.38
N SER A 273 -7.69 -7.10 14.68
CA SER A 273 -8.65 -7.43 15.73
C SER A 273 -9.73 -6.34 15.88
N LYS A 274 -9.36 -5.06 15.81
CA LYS A 274 -10.33 -3.94 15.84
C LYS A 274 -11.25 -3.93 14.62
N LEU A 275 -10.73 -4.36 13.47
CA LEU A 275 -11.50 -4.53 12.23
C LEU A 275 -12.26 -5.86 12.17
N GLY A 276 -12.11 -6.75 13.16
CA GLY A 276 -12.61 -8.13 13.11
C GLY A 276 -14.09 -8.22 12.77
N PHE A 277 -14.93 -7.41 13.41
CA PHE A 277 -16.37 -7.38 13.12
C PHE A 277 -16.69 -6.96 11.67
N PHE A 278 -15.94 -6.00 11.12
CA PHE A 278 -16.10 -5.55 9.75
C PHE A 278 -15.65 -6.65 8.77
N ILE A 279 -14.52 -7.32 9.04
CA ILE A 279 -14.03 -8.45 8.26
C ILE A 279 -15.05 -9.60 8.24
N ARG A 280 -15.64 -9.94 9.40
CA ARG A 280 -16.72 -10.94 9.50
C ARG A 280 -17.91 -10.56 8.63
N ASN A 281 -18.40 -9.33 8.78
CA ASN A 281 -19.60 -8.88 8.08
C ASN A 281 -19.37 -8.80 6.57
N LEU A 282 -18.19 -8.34 6.14
CA LEU A 282 -17.78 -8.34 4.74
C LEU A 282 -17.70 -9.74 4.17
N ASN A 283 -17.05 -10.68 4.87
CA ASN A 283 -16.94 -12.06 4.42
C ASN A 283 -18.31 -12.74 4.28
N ARG A 284 -19.16 -12.64 5.30
CA ARG A 284 -20.53 -13.19 5.26
C ARG A 284 -21.34 -12.64 4.08
N GLN A 285 -21.22 -11.34 3.80
CA GLN A 285 -21.90 -10.74 2.65
C GLN A 285 -21.35 -11.26 1.32
N LEU A 286 -20.03 -11.41 1.19
CA LEU A 286 -19.41 -11.98 -0.02
C LEU A 286 -19.81 -13.45 -0.24
N GLU A 287 -19.88 -14.25 0.82
CA GLU A 287 -20.38 -15.63 0.74
C GLU A 287 -21.84 -15.69 0.30
N GLN A 288 -22.69 -14.79 0.80
CA GLN A 288 -24.07 -14.69 0.36
C GLN A 288 -24.17 -14.36 -1.14
N LEU A 289 -23.48 -13.28 -1.58
CA LEU A 289 -23.47 -12.89 -2.99
C LEU A 289 -22.89 -13.98 -3.89
N HIS A 290 -21.87 -14.70 -3.42
CA HIS A 290 -21.31 -15.83 -4.16
C HIS A 290 -22.33 -16.95 -4.34
N LYS A 291 -23.11 -17.30 -3.31
CA LYS A 291 -24.20 -18.30 -3.42
C LYS A 291 -25.26 -17.85 -4.42
N GLU A 292 -25.69 -16.58 -4.36
CA GLU A 292 -26.64 -15.99 -5.30
C GLU A 292 -26.12 -16.04 -6.75
N GLN A 293 -24.86 -15.67 -6.96
CA GLN A 293 -24.23 -15.65 -8.27
C GLN A 293 -23.97 -17.07 -8.81
N SER A 294 -23.52 -18.01 -7.99
CA SER A 294 -23.24 -19.39 -8.38
C SER A 294 -24.51 -20.12 -8.82
N ASN A 295 -25.64 -19.85 -8.15
CA ASN A 295 -26.94 -20.38 -8.53
C ASN A 295 -27.42 -19.83 -9.89
N ALA A 296 -27.05 -18.59 -10.24
CA ALA A 296 -27.45 -17.93 -11.49
C ALA A 296 -26.44 -18.12 -12.65
N TYR A 297 -25.15 -18.29 -12.37
CA TYR A 297 -24.05 -18.30 -13.33
C TYR A 297 -23.06 -19.45 -13.05
N LYS A 298 -23.21 -20.56 -13.78
CA LYS A 298 -22.26 -21.70 -13.75
C LYS A 298 -21.04 -21.54 -14.68
N LYS A 299 -20.77 -20.34 -15.18
CA LYS A 299 -19.72 -20.12 -16.20
C LYS A 299 -18.46 -19.54 -15.60
N ARG A 300 -17.32 -19.95 -16.17
CA ARG A 300 -16.01 -19.34 -15.90
C ARG A 300 -16.08 -17.85 -16.27
N ILE A 301 -15.69 -17.00 -15.33
CA ILE A 301 -15.54 -15.55 -15.57
C ILE A 301 -14.06 -15.24 -15.76
N THR A 302 -13.76 -14.37 -16.72
CA THR A 302 -12.43 -13.79 -16.90
C THR A 302 -12.46 -12.37 -16.38
N VAL A 303 -11.49 -12.04 -15.55
CA VAL A 303 -11.36 -10.75 -14.86
C VAL A 303 -9.93 -10.27 -14.94
N TYR A 304 -9.74 -8.96 -14.80
CA TYR A 304 -8.48 -8.29 -15.00
C TYR A 304 -8.15 -7.39 -13.81
N ARG A 305 -6.86 -7.28 -13.50
CA ARG A 305 -6.30 -6.35 -12.51
C ARG A 305 -4.91 -5.93 -12.95
N GLY A 306 -4.62 -4.64 -12.88
CA GLY A 306 -3.25 -4.14 -12.97
C GLY A 306 -2.54 -4.32 -11.64
N GLN A 307 -1.28 -4.77 -11.68
CA GLN A 307 -0.42 -4.91 -10.52
C GLN A 307 0.93 -4.26 -10.84
N GLU A 308 1.37 -3.36 -9.98
CA GLU A 308 2.74 -2.85 -10.02
C GLU A 308 3.65 -3.85 -9.29
N LEU A 309 4.78 -4.18 -9.91
CA LEU A 309 5.82 -5.05 -9.36
C LEU A 309 7.16 -4.38 -9.60
N ASN A 310 8.09 -4.51 -8.65
CA ASN A 310 9.48 -4.17 -8.89
C ASN A 310 10.13 -5.19 -9.83
N LYS A 311 11.35 -4.88 -10.26
CA LYS A 311 12.08 -5.73 -11.19
C LYS A 311 12.34 -7.13 -10.61
N GLU A 312 12.73 -7.21 -9.35
CA GLU A 312 13.01 -8.47 -8.65
C GLU A 312 11.71 -9.30 -8.50
N GLU A 313 10.62 -8.71 -8.01
CA GLU A 313 9.29 -9.33 -7.92
C GLU A 313 8.77 -9.79 -9.28
N PHE A 314 9.04 -9.03 -10.34
CA PHE A 314 8.68 -9.41 -11.70
C PHE A 314 9.54 -10.59 -12.18
N GLU A 315 10.85 -10.57 -11.95
CA GLU A 315 11.75 -11.68 -12.27
C GLU A 315 11.35 -12.95 -11.49
N ASP A 316 11.02 -12.82 -10.21
CA ASP A 316 10.46 -13.88 -9.37
C ASP A 316 9.15 -14.42 -9.95
N LEU A 317 8.22 -13.55 -10.34
CA LEU A 317 6.97 -13.96 -10.98
C LEU A 317 7.22 -14.76 -12.27
N ILE A 318 8.19 -14.34 -13.09
CA ILE A 318 8.56 -15.04 -14.33
C ILE A 318 9.21 -16.40 -14.03
N ASN A 319 10.08 -16.45 -13.02
CA ASN A 319 10.78 -17.66 -12.59
C ASN A 319 9.83 -18.68 -11.94
N MET A 320 8.73 -18.22 -11.33
CA MET A 320 7.71 -19.07 -10.68
C MET A 320 6.61 -19.56 -11.62
N LYS A 321 6.94 -19.79 -12.89
CA LYS A 321 6.03 -20.43 -13.85
C LYS A 321 5.49 -21.75 -13.26
N ASP A 322 4.17 -21.95 -13.34
CA ASP A 322 3.43 -23.07 -12.71
C ASP A 322 3.39 -23.08 -11.17
N GLY A 323 3.87 -22.03 -10.51
CA GLY A 323 3.71 -21.79 -9.07
C GLY A 323 2.34 -21.24 -8.68
N LEU A 324 2.21 -20.84 -7.42
CA LEU A 324 0.98 -20.28 -6.85
C LEU A 324 1.20 -18.83 -6.41
N LEU A 325 0.21 -17.98 -6.66
CA LEU A 325 0.08 -16.65 -6.06
C LEU A 325 -0.87 -16.74 -4.88
N THR A 326 -0.44 -16.22 -3.74
CA THR A 326 -1.26 -16.12 -2.56
C THR A 326 -1.53 -14.67 -2.24
N PHE A 327 -2.74 -14.44 -1.73
CA PHE A 327 -3.19 -13.12 -1.37
C PHE A 327 -3.99 -13.17 -0.08
N ASN A 328 -3.66 -12.28 0.84
CA ASN A 328 -4.30 -12.17 2.15
C ASN A 328 -5.46 -11.17 2.14
N ASN A 329 -5.53 -10.30 1.12
CA ASN A 329 -6.50 -9.23 0.98
C ASN A 329 -7.77 -9.62 0.20
N PHE A 330 -8.82 -8.82 0.38
CA PHE A 330 -10.00 -8.82 -0.49
C PHE A 330 -9.65 -8.15 -1.84
N PHE A 331 -10.21 -8.66 -2.95
CA PHE A 331 -9.90 -8.17 -4.30
C PHE A 331 -11.00 -7.31 -4.90
N ARG A 332 -10.58 -6.22 -5.54
CA ARG A 332 -11.36 -5.54 -6.57
C ARG A 332 -10.75 -5.89 -7.93
N LEU A 333 -11.56 -6.51 -8.78
CA LEU A 333 -11.20 -6.93 -10.14
C LEU A 333 -12.19 -6.30 -11.11
N VAL A 334 -11.76 -6.09 -12.35
CA VAL A 334 -12.61 -5.56 -13.42
C VAL A 334 -12.95 -6.67 -14.39
N GLN A 335 -14.23 -6.78 -14.74
CA GLN A 335 -14.68 -7.63 -15.84
C GLN A 335 -14.82 -6.76 -17.09
N ASN A 336 -14.01 -7.03 -18.12
CA ASN A 336 -14.27 -6.46 -19.44
C ASN A 336 -15.30 -7.35 -20.12
N ASN A 337 -16.54 -6.86 -20.23
CA ASN A 337 -17.48 -7.40 -21.21
C ASN A 337 -17.04 -6.82 -22.56
N MET A 338 -16.42 -7.63 -23.41
CA MET A 338 -16.32 -7.28 -24.83
C MET A 338 -17.71 -7.28 -25.47
#